data_AF-A0A0D0CL29-F1
#
_entry.id   AF-A0A0D0CL29-F1
#
_cell.length_a   1.000
_cell.length_b   1.000
_cell.length_c   1.000
_cell.angle_alpha   90.00
_cell.angle_beta   90.00
_cell.angle_gamma   90.00
#
_symmetry.space_group_name_H-M   'P 1'
#
loop_
_entity.id
_entity.type
_entity.pdbx_description
1 polymer ?
#
loop_
_entity_poly.entity_id
_entity_poly.type
_entity_poly.pdbx_seq_one_letter_code
_entity_poly.pdbx_strand_id
1 'polypeptide(L)' 'LFRCDFVRQKKVPDYIEANHRNISRIVGAVWKNMSASQKAPWFTMAGIEKRNHAQTYPGYKFRPGY' A
#
# COMPACT_ATOMS: atom_id res chain seq x y z
N LEU A 1 -2.92 0.01 -1.51
CA LEU A 1 -3.69 0.46 -0.33
C LEU A 1 -2.95 1.58 0.42
N PHE A 2 -1.90 1.28 1.21
CA PHE A 2 -1.21 2.28 2.04
C PHE A 2 -0.56 3.44 1.27
N ARG A 3 0.23 3.17 0.21
CA ARG A 3 0.87 4.23 -0.59
C ARG A 3 -0.15 5.20 -1.19
N CYS A 4 -1.24 4.68 -1.75
CA CYS A 4 -2.28 5.50 -2.38
C CYS A 4 -2.97 6.38 -1.34
N ASP A 5 -3.24 5.82 -0.16
CA ASP A 5 -3.84 6.55 0.95
C ASP A 5 -2.89 7.63 1.50
N PHE A 6 -1.61 7.30 1.67
CA PHE A 6 -0.57 8.25 2.13
C PHE A 6 -0.41 9.44 1.16
N VAL A 7 -0.45 9.19 -0.15
CA VAL A 7 -0.42 10.24 -1.18
C VAL A 7 -1.72 11.07 -1.15
N ARG A 8 -2.88 10.42 -0.98
CA ARG A 8 -4.18 11.12 -0.86
C ARG A 8 -4.30 11.99 0.38
N GLN A 9 -3.68 11.59 1.49
CA GLN A 9 -3.65 12.38 2.73
C GLN A 9 -2.85 13.69 2.60
N LYS A 10 -2.21 13.98 1.44
CA LYS A 10 -1.41 15.19 1.18
C LYS A 10 -0.44 15.55 2.31
N LYS A 11 0.10 14.54 3.00
CA LYS A 11 1.03 14.74 4.11
C LYS A 11 2.38 15.30 3.68
N VAL A 12 2.66 15.28 2.38
CA VAL A 12 3.78 15.99 1.75
C VAL A 12 3.16 17.03 0.83
N PRO A 13 3.36 18.34 1.09
CA PRO A 13 2.91 19.40 0.19
C PRO A 13 3.56 19.21 -1.20
N ASP A 14 2.80 19.44 -2.28
CA ASP A 14 3.28 19.27 -3.65
C ASP A 14 4.54 20.10 -3.96
N TYR A 15 4.74 21.21 -3.23
CA TYR A 15 5.94 22.05 -3.34
C TYR A 15 7.20 21.42 -2.71
N ILE A 16 7.04 20.52 -1.71
CA ILE A 16 8.17 19.88 -1.03
C ILE A 16 8.70 18.71 -1.84
N GLU A 17 7.85 17.96 -2.55
CA GLU A 17 8.33 16.76 -3.24
C GLU A 17 7.44 16.35 -4.44
N ALA A 18 7.53 17.07 -5.56
CA ALA A 18 6.86 16.71 -6.82
C ALA A 18 7.38 15.42 -7.47
N ASN A 19 8.49 14.86 -6.97
CA ASN A 19 9.11 13.65 -7.54
C ASN A 19 8.59 12.37 -6.88
N HIS A 20 7.74 11.63 -7.59
CA HIS A 20 7.18 10.34 -7.16
C HIS A 20 8.21 9.29 -6.71
N ARG A 21 9.49 9.41 -7.11
CA ARG A 21 10.59 8.54 -6.63
C ARG A 21 10.87 8.76 -5.15
N ASN A 22 10.91 10.02 -4.70
CA ASN A 22 11.19 10.38 -3.32
C ASN A 22 10.01 10.04 -2.40
N ILE A 23 8.78 10.29 -2.87
CA ILE A 23 7.55 9.87 -2.18
C ILE A 23 7.58 8.37 -1.89
N SER A 24 8.00 7.55 -2.85
CA SER A 24 8.05 6.09 -2.66
C SER A 24 9.09 5.68 -1.62
N ARG A 25 10.24 6.37 -1.54
CA ARG A 25 11.25 6.16 -0.49
C ARG A 25 10.72 6.57 0.88
N ILE A 26 10.08 7.73 0.99
CA ILE A 26 9.49 8.23 2.24
C ILE A 26 8.40 7.28 2.75
N VAL A 27 7.46 6.89 1.89
CA VAL A 27 6.41 5.92 2.24
C VAL A 27 7.01 4.61 2.74
N GLY A 28 8.07 4.12 2.08
CA GLY A 28 8.80 2.93 2.53
C GLY A 28 9.43 3.09 3.90
N ALA A 29 10.04 4.25 4.18
CA ALA A 29 10.62 4.56 5.48
C ALA A 29 9.56 4.70 6.58
N VAL A 30 8.45 5.40 6.31
CA VAL A 30 7.31 5.53 7.22
C VAL A 30 6.74 4.16 7.54
N TRP A 31 6.49 3.33 6.52
CA TRP A 31 6.00 1.97 6.72
C TRP A 31 6.94 1.15 7.60
N LYS A 32 8.26 1.22 7.39
CA LYS A 32 9.21 0.51 8.25
C LYS A 32 9.12 0.95 9.70
N ASN A 33 9.03 2.26 9.95
CA ASN A 33 8.97 2.86 11.29
C ASN A 33 7.59 2.75 11.97
N MET A 34 6.51 2.41 11.26
CA MET A 34 5.18 2.23 11.86
C MET A 34 5.16 1.03 12.81
N SER A 35 4.43 1.18 13.93
CA SER A 35 4.23 0.10 14.90
C SER A 35 3.30 -0.99 14.35
N ALA A 36 3.30 -2.16 14.99
CA ALA A 36 2.42 -3.28 14.61
C ALA A 36 0.93 -2.88 14.66
N SER A 37 0.52 -2.07 15.65
CA SER A 37 -0.85 -1.58 15.77
C SER A 37 -1.26 -0.63 14.63
N GLN A 38 -0.33 0.23 14.17
CA GLN A 38 -0.58 1.11 13.02
C GLN A 38 -0.63 0.35 11.69
N LYS A 39 0.10 -0.77 11.59
CA LYS A 39 0.09 -1.65 10.41
C LYS A 39 -1.10 -2.61 10.38
N ALA A 40 -1.65 -2.98 11.54
CA ALA A 40 -2.77 -3.90 11.68
C ALA A 40 -3.96 -3.63 10.73
N PRO A 41 -4.50 -2.38 10.61
CA PRO A 41 -5.61 -2.13 9.69
C PRO A 41 -5.26 -2.44 8.24
N TRP A 42 -4.00 -2.20 7.83
CA TRP A 42 -3.53 -2.48 6.46
C TRP A 42 -3.41 -3.97 6.18
N PHE A 43 -2.97 -4.76 7.17
CA PHE A 43 -2.97 -6.22 7.05
C PHE A 43 -4.39 -6.79 6.97
N THR A 44 -5.31 -6.28 7.78
CA THR A 44 -6.73 -6.67 7.72
C THR A 44 -7.33 -6.38 6.35
N MET A 45 -7.14 -5.16 5.83
CA MET A 45 -7.61 -4.79 4.49
C MET A 45 -6.98 -5.67 3.41
N ALA A 46 -5.67 -5.93 3.46
CA ALA A 46 -5.01 -6.83 2.51
C ALA A 46 -5.58 -8.26 2.57
N GLY A 47 -5.92 -8.75 3.75
CA GLY A 47 -6.57 -10.05 3.93
C GLY A 47 -7.98 -10.10 3.36
N ILE A 48 -8.76 -9.01 3.50
CA ILE A 48 -10.09 -8.87 2.90
C ILE A 48 -9.97 -8.87 1.37
N GLU A 49 -9.09 -8.04 0.80
CA GLU A 49 -8.87 -7.98 -0.65
C GLU A 49 -8.43 -9.34 -1.21
N LYS A 50 -7.55 -10.07 -0.52
CA LYS A 50 -7.15 -11.43 -0.92
C LYS A 50 -8.33 -12.39 -0.95
N ARG A 51 -9.22 -12.33 0.06
CA ARG A 51 -10.43 -13.15 0.12
C ARG A 51 -11.43 -12.76 -0.97
N ASN A 52 -11.64 -11.48 -1.18
CA ASN A 52 -12.53 -10.97 -2.23
C ASN A 52 -12.03 -11.39 -3.61
N HIS A 53 -10.72 -11.27 -3.85
CA HIS A 53 -10.11 -11.70 -5.10
C HIS A 53 -10.25 -13.21 -5.33
N ALA A 54 -10.04 -14.03 -4.29
CA ALA A 54 -10.22 -15.48 -4.39
C ALA A 54 -11.69 -15.88 -4.67
N GLN A 55 -12.66 -15.16 -4.11
CA GLN A 55 -14.09 -15.37 -4.36
C GLN A 55 -14.50 -14.91 -5.76
N THR A 56 -14.00 -13.75 -6.19
CA THR A 56 -14.34 -13.15 -7.49
C THR A 56 -13.70 -13.90 -8.65
N TYR A 57 -12.49 -14.42 -8.45
CA TYR A 57 -11.71 -15.14 -9.45
C TYR A 57 -11.37 -16.55 -8.96
N PRO A 58 -12.36 -17.46 -8.90
CA PRO A 58 -12.12 -18.84 -8.52
C PRO A 58 -11.18 -19.49 -9.54
N GLY A 59 -10.09 -20.09 -9.05
CA GLY A 59 -9.06 -20.71 -9.90
C GLY A 59 -7.97 -19.75 -10.41
N TYR A 60 -8.00 -18.47 -10.05
CA TYR A 60 -6.92 -17.54 -10.37
C TYR A 60 -5.62 -17.93 -9.67
N LYS A 61 -4.59 -18.21 -10.48
CA LYS A 61 -3.23 -18.45 -10.02
C LYS A 61 -2.33 -17.42 -10.67
N PHE A 62 -1.73 -16.55 -9.86
CA PHE A 62 -0.77 -15.56 -10.35
C PHE A 62 0.38 -16.27 -11.09
N ARG A 63 0.54 -15.94 -12.37
CA ARG A 63 1.67 -16.37 -13.20
C ARG A 63 2.46 -15.10 -13.56
N PRO A 64 3.55 -14.80 -12.85
CA PRO A 64 4.41 -13.70 -13.29
C PRO A 64 4.94 -14.04 -14.68
N GLY A 65 4.82 -13.11 -15.63
CA GLY A 65 5.40 -13.26 -16.95
C GLY A 65 6.90 -13.45 -16.81
N TYR A 66 7.42 -14.53 -17.41
CA TYR A 66 8.85 -14.75 -17.60
C TYR A 66 9.42 -13.79 -18.63
#